data_AF-A0A0B1S780-F1
#
_entry.id   AF-A0A0B1S780-F1
#
_cell.length_a   1.000
_cell.length_b   1.000
_cell.length_c   1.000
_cell.angle_alpha   90.00
_cell.angle_beta   90.00
_cell.angle_gamma   90.00
#
_symmetry.space_group_name_H-M   'P 1'
#
loop_
_entity.id
_entity.type
_entity.pdbx_description
1 polymer ?
#
loop_
_entity_poly.entity_id
_entity_poly.type
_entity_poly.pdbx_seq_one_letter_code
_entity_poly.pdbx_strand_id
1 'polypeptide(L)'
;MFDMICPTNGTAFRLMDLKKSPLSIRFLNALVNWRKFYAQEVTEGTERVLDENGRELSDWERFCSEEYETMMENEEEVDENM
;
A
#
# COMPACT_ATOMS: atom_id res chain seq x y z
N MET A 1 -3.30 -13.95 -2.39
CA MET A 1 -3.12 -14.50 -1.02
C MET A 1 -2.81 -15.99 -0.96
N PHE A 2 -3.41 -16.87 -1.79
CA PHE A 2 -3.10 -18.31 -1.74
C PHE A 2 -1.66 -18.63 -2.21
N ASP A 3 -1.15 -17.82 -3.13
CA ASP A 3 0.25 -17.68 -3.53
C ASP A 3 1.20 -17.34 -2.38
N MET A 4 0.74 -16.66 -1.33
CA MET A 4 1.59 -16.39 -0.15
C MET A 4 1.98 -17.68 0.58
N ILE A 5 1.12 -18.71 0.52
CA ILE A 5 1.34 -19.98 1.23
C ILE A 5 1.94 -21.05 0.32
N CYS A 6 1.75 -20.95 -1.00
CA CYS A 6 2.21 -21.94 -2.00
C CYS A 6 2.00 -23.40 -1.54
N PRO A 7 0.77 -23.79 -1.17
CA PRO A 7 0.55 -25.11 -0.60
C PRO A 7 0.82 -26.22 -1.61
N THR A 8 1.35 -27.33 -1.09
CA THR A 8 1.71 -28.50 -1.91
C THR A 8 0.48 -29.12 -2.58
N ASN A 9 -0.68 -29.04 -1.91
CA ASN A 9 -1.96 -29.52 -2.42
C ASN A 9 -2.80 -28.29 -2.84
N GLY A 10 -3.11 -28.17 -4.13
CA GLY A 10 -3.60 -26.91 -4.72
C GLY A 10 -4.94 -26.37 -4.22
N THR A 11 -5.73 -27.11 -3.45
CA THR A 11 -7.04 -26.66 -2.95
C THR A 11 -7.08 -26.39 -1.45
N ALA A 12 -6.07 -26.81 -0.70
CA ALA A 12 -6.01 -26.63 0.74
C ALA A 12 -4.57 -26.62 1.25
N PHE A 13 -4.28 -25.74 2.21
CA PHE A 13 -3.00 -25.71 2.89
C PHE A 13 -3.05 -26.50 4.22
N ARG A 14 -1.93 -27.11 4.58
CA ARG A 14 -1.70 -27.76 5.87
C ARG A 14 -0.84 -26.87 6.76
N LEU A 15 -0.75 -27.22 8.03
CA LEU A 15 0.14 -26.53 8.98
C LEU A 15 1.60 -26.49 8.49
N MET A 16 2.07 -27.53 7.79
CA MET A 16 3.41 -27.54 7.21
C MET A 16 3.62 -26.47 6.15
N ASP A 17 2.60 -26.17 5.33
CA ASP A 17 2.71 -25.13 4.31
C ASP A 17 2.81 -23.74 4.96
N LEU A 18 2.02 -23.48 6.02
CA LEU A 18 2.15 -22.27 6.84
C LEU A 18 3.53 -22.15 7.48
N LYS A 19 4.07 -23.24 8.05
CA LYS A 19 5.39 -23.22 8.69
C LYS A 19 6.53 -23.00 7.69
N LYS A 20 6.36 -23.42 6.43
CA LYS A 20 7.36 -23.24 5.37
C LYS A 20 7.31 -21.84 4.75
N SER A 21 6.13 -21.24 4.68
CA SER A 21 5.99 -19.92 4.07
C SER A 21 6.48 -18.80 5.01
N PRO A 22 7.39 -17.92 4.55
CA PRO A 22 7.79 -16.73 5.30
C PRO A 22 6.66 -15.69 5.40
N LEU A 23 5.61 -15.82 4.56
CA LEU A 23 4.47 -14.90 4.50
C LEU A 23 3.28 -15.37 5.33
N SER A 24 3.41 -16.48 6.07
CA SER A 24 2.33 -17.07 6.86
C SER A 24 1.72 -16.10 7.89
N ILE A 25 2.54 -15.28 8.55
CA ILE A 25 2.04 -14.26 9.49
C ILE A 25 1.23 -13.19 8.77
N ARG A 26 1.68 -12.74 7.59
CA ARG A 26 0.96 -11.74 6.80
C ARG A 26 -0.37 -12.29 6.29
N PHE A 27 -0.37 -13.52 5.80
CA PHE A 27 -1.58 -14.24 5.41
C PHE A 27 -2.58 -14.33 6.58
N LEU A 28 -2.12 -14.69 7.78
CA LEU A 28 -2.98 -14.76 8.96
C LEU A 28 -3.52 -13.38 9.36
N ASN A 29 -2.70 -12.33 9.32
CA ASN A 29 -3.16 -10.98 9.63
C ASN A 29 -4.29 -10.54 8.69
N ALA A 30 -4.14 -10.79 7.39
CA ALA A 30 -5.14 -10.44 6.39
C ALA A 30 -6.49 -11.16 6.60
N LEU A 31 -6.51 -12.33 7.26
CA LEU A 31 -7.75 -13.05 7.57
C LEU A 31 -8.37 -12.68 8.92
N VAL A 32 -7.56 -12.46 9.96
CA VAL A 32 -8.06 -12.38 11.35
C VAL A 32 -7.54 -11.20 12.17
N ASN A 33 -6.59 -10.42 11.67
CA ASN A 33 -6.01 -9.29 12.39
C ASN A 33 -5.91 -8.05 11.50
N TRP A 34 -7.07 -7.43 11.27
CA TRP A 34 -7.21 -6.26 10.39
C TRP A 34 -6.30 -5.09 10.79
N ARG A 35 -6.03 -4.89 12.09
CA ARG A 35 -5.14 -3.81 12.56
C ARG A 35 -3.71 -4.00 12.09
N LYS A 36 -3.18 -5.23 12.23
CA LYS A 36 -1.83 -5.54 11.74
C LYS A 36 -1.77 -5.59 10.22
N PHE A 37 -2.81 -6.09 9.57
CA PHE A 37 -2.92 -6.06 8.11
C PHE A 37 -2.88 -4.63 7.58
N TYR A 38 -3.70 -3.72 8.11
CA TYR A 38 -3.70 -2.31 7.72
C TYR A 38 -2.33 -1.66 7.87
N ALA A 39 -1.66 -1.86 9.01
CA ALA A 39 -0.31 -1.33 9.22
C ALA A 39 0.70 -1.88 8.20
N GLN A 40 0.60 -3.16 7.82
CA GLN A 40 1.46 -3.77 6.80
C GLN A 40 1.24 -3.13 5.42
N GLU A 41 -0.01 -2.93 5.02
CA GLU A 41 -0.34 -2.34 3.71
C GLU A 41 0.06 -0.86 3.63
N VAL A 42 -0.12 -0.08 4.70
CA VAL A 42 0.25 1.35 4.71
C VAL A 42 1.77 1.55 4.75
N THR A 43 2.52 0.57 5.26
CA THR A 43 3.99 0.68 5.34
C THR A 43 4.70 0.14 4.10
N GLU A 44 4.08 -0.78 3.36
CA GLU A 44 4.67 -1.37 2.16
C GLU A 44 4.17 -0.69 0.88
N GLY A 45 5.05 0.02 0.18
CA GLY A 45 4.80 0.42 -1.22
C GLY A 45 5.10 1.88 -1.55
N THR A 46 5.35 2.73 -0.57
CA THR A 46 5.63 4.15 -0.81
C THR A 46 6.91 4.58 -0.10
N GLU A 47 7.75 5.34 -0.81
CA GLU A 47 8.63 6.29 -0.12
C GLU A 47 7.74 7.15 0.76
N ARG A 48 8.07 7.23 2.04
CA ARG A 48 7.33 8.05 3.00
C ARG A 48 7.48 9.50 2.56
N VAL A 49 6.45 10.03 1.90
CA VAL A 49 6.40 11.45 1.57
C VAL A 49 6.00 12.18 2.84
N LEU A 50 6.93 12.97 3.34
CA LEU A 50 6.71 13.82 4.50
C LEU A 50 6.31 15.21 4.02
N ASP A 51 5.37 15.84 4.72
CA ASP A 51 5.08 17.27 4.54
C ASP A 51 6.21 18.15 5.12
N GLU A 52 6.08 19.47 4.97
CA GLU A 52 7.03 20.47 5.50
C GLU A 52 7.23 20.37 7.03
N ASN A 53 6.27 19.77 7.73
CA ASN A 53 6.28 19.57 9.17
C ASN A 53 6.81 18.18 9.57
N GLY A 54 7.23 17.35 8.61
CA GLY A 54 7.75 16.01 8.84
C GLY A 54 6.67 14.96 9.14
N ARG A 55 5.40 15.23 8.85
CA ARG A 55 4.29 14.27 8.99
C ARG A 55 4.15 13.44 7.71
N GLU A 56 4.01 12.13 7.88
CA GLU A 56 3.70 11.21 6.78
C GLU A 56 2.34 11.55 6.16
N LEU A 57 2.33 11.82 4.86
CA LEU A 57 1.12 12.01 4.07
C LEU A 57 0.48 10.65 3.79
N SER A 58 -0.84 10.59 3.94
CA SER A 58 -1.62 9.46 3.44
C SER A 58 -1.64 9.45 1.91
N ASP A 59 -1.92 8.31 1.30
CA ASP A 59 -2.02 8.17 -0.16
C ASP A 59 -3.06 9.13 -0.77
N TRP A 60 -4.15 9.41 -0.04
CA TRP A 60 -5.15 10.39 -0.44
C TRP A 60 -4.64 11.83 -0.39
N GLU A 61 -3.95 12.21 0.69
CA GLU A 61 -3.36 13.55 0.82
C GLU A 61 -2.30 13.77 -0.27
N ARG A 62 -1.48 12.76 -0.54
CA ARG A 62 -0.49 12.78 -1.62
C ARG A 62 -1.15 12.94 -2.99
N PHE A 63 -2.14 12.11 -3.31
CA PHE A 63 -2.87 12.19 -4.58
C PHE A 63 -3.50 13.57 -4.77
N CYS A 64 -4.16 14.10 -3.74
CA CYS A 64 -4.74 15.45 -3.79
C CYS A 64 -3.68 16.54 -4.04
N SER A 65 -2.49 16.41 -3.47
CA SER A 65 -1.38 17.35 -3.69
C SER A 65 -0.86 17.31 -5.13
N GLU A 66 -0.59 16.11 -5.64
CA GLU A 66 -0.09 15.91 -7.01
C GLU A 66 -1.10 16.41 -8.07
N GLU A 67 -2.39 16.16 -7.86
CA GLU A 67 -3.45 16.65 -8.75
C GLU A 67 -3.62 18.17 -8.68
N TYR A 68 -3.47 18.75 -7.49
CA TYR A 68 -3.53 20.21 -7.31
C TYR A 68 -2.38 20.91 -8.05
N GLU A 69 -1.15 20.41 -7.91
CA GLU A 69 0.02 20.93 -8.63
C GLU A 69 -0.19 20.82 -10.15
N THR A 70 -0.64 19.66 -10.62
CA THR A 70 -0.95 19.44 -12.05
C THR A 70 -2.02 20.41 -12.56
N MET A 71 -3.06 20.69 -11.76
CA MET A 71 -4.12 21.62 -12.14
C MET A 71 -3.61 23.07 -12.21
N MET A 72 -2.77 23.49 -11.26
CA MET A 72 -2.13 24.81 -11.24
C MET A 72 -1.22 25.00 -12.46
N GLU A 73 -0.36 24.02 -12.78
CA GLU A 73 0.53 24.07 -13.95
C GLU A 73 -0.26 24.24 -15.26
N ASN A 74 -1.38 23.52 -15.39
CA ASN A 74 -2.25 23.64 -16.56
C ASN A 74 -2.98 25.00 -16.65
N GLU A 75 -3.33 25.62 -15.51
CA GLU A 75 -3.93 26.96 -15.50
C GLU A 75 -2.90 28.03 -15.89
N GLU A 76 -1.66 27.92 -15.42
CA GLU A 76 -0.55 28.82 -15.80
C GLU A 76 -0.22 28.74 -17.30
N GLU A 77 -0.21 27.53 -17.89
CA GLU A 77 -0.01 27.37 -19.36
C GLU A 77 -1.12 27.99 -20.21
N VAL A 78 -2.35 28.09 -19.68
CA VAL A 78 -3.47 28.72 -20.39
C VAL A 78 -3.34 30.24 -20.36
N ASP A 79 -2.88 30.83 -19.26
CA ASP A 79 -2.73 32.29 -19.11
C ASP A 79 -1.49 32.82 -19.89
N GLU A 80 -0.42 32.03 -20.04
CA GLU A 80 0.74 32.40 -20.86
C GLU A 80 0.48 32.34 -22.38
N ASN A 81 -0.53 31.59 -22.82
CA ASN A 81 -0.90 31.46 -24.24
C ASN A 81 -1.99 32.46 -24.70
N MET A 82 -2.34 33.45 -23.87
CA MET A 82 -3.35 34.48 -24.16
C MET A 82 -2.77 35.86 -24.49
#